data_AF-A0A819GP94-F1
#
_entry.id   AF-A0A819GP94-F1
#
_cell.length_a   1.000
_cell.length_b   1.000
_cell.length_c   1.000
_cell.angle_alpha   90.00
_cell.angle_beta   90.00
_cell.angle_gamma   90.00
#
_symmetry.space_group_name_H-M   'P 1'
#
loop_
_entity.id
_entity.type
_entity.pdbx_description
1 polymer ?
#
loop_
_entity_poly.entity_id
_entity_poly.type
_entity_poly.pdbx_seq_one_letter_code
_entity_poly.pdbx_strand_id
1 'polypeptide(L)'
;MIHENVTGFDPFPRTVIDDELITPTDKRVFALATDLRQGYTIERLFELTKINRWFLDKFSSIIQFIINHSDASAIEDRSLLLEAKRLGFSDKQIAMYCSSSEPEVRGSREGFDIRPFVKQIDAVPAEWPVQMNYLYLTYHVDNNDVQPITIEATPIFVFGSAFYRIDKMSLIGEDFRLITISDVMSDLQRQSFILDNDTQRQIVQIVLKLLNNTNEEVQNQAVKCLSLLVYKIKEDQIRIICQTLCSNCTNVSTITKQLRYISNLGLKAVMESLIINGNGLDNKAHILKEIMNYFINDIRNEELETTTDLNIIIFMLTKTIKNKNIYWEFHQKLKEIILKLLYSNKKNT
;
A
#
# COMPACT_ATOMS: atom_id res chain seq x y z
N MET A 1 -4.08 -6.04 -4.39
CA MET A 1 -3.55 -7.41 -4.22
C MET A 1 -4.40 -8.35 -3.33
N ILE A 2 -5.74 -8.24 -3.37
CA ILE A 2 -6.71 -9.33 -3.13
C ILE A 2 -7.89 -8.95 -4.03
N HIS A 3 -8.32 -9.80 -4.95
CA HIS A 3 -9.56 -9.53 -5.69
C HIS A 3 -10.71 -9.74 -4.68
N GLU A 4 -11.42 -8.67 -4.30
CA GLU A 4 -12.38 -8.71 -3.17
C GLU A 4 -13.46 -9.79 -3.31
N ASN A 5 -13.73 -10.19 -4.56
CA ASN A 5 -14.76 -11.16 -4.91
C ASN A 5 -14.24 -12.60 -5.09
N VAL A 6 -12.94 -12.87 -4.89
CA VAL A 6 -12.35 -14.20 -5.12
C VAL A 6 -11.91 -14.81 -3.79
N THR A 7 -12.38 -16.03 -3.51
CA THR A 7 -12.03 -16.74 -2.26
C THR A 7 -10.92 -17.75 -2.53
N GLY A 8 -9.67 -17.31 -2.37
CA GLY A 8 -8.48 -18.16 -2.55
C GLY A 8 -8.12 -18.41 -4.02
N PHE A 9 -7.56 -19.58 -4.32
CA PHE A 9 -7.24 -20.00 -5.69
C PHE A 9 -8.49 -20.58 -6.37
N ASP A 10 -9.38 -19.68 -6.78
CA ASP A 10 -10.72 -20.00 -7.27
C ASP A 10 -10.89 -19.58 -8.75
N PRO A 11 -11.31 -20.51 -9.63
CA PRO A 11 -11.55 -20.23 -11.04
C PRO A 11 -12.83 -19.38 -11.23
N PHE A 12 -12.66 -18.08 -11.46
CA PHE A 12 -13.78 -17.17 -11.73
C PHE A 12 -14.16 -17.15 -13.22
N PRO A 13 -15.43 -16.87 -13.55
CA PRO A 13 -15.88 -16.76 -14.95
C PRO A 13 -15.20 -15.57 -15.64
N ARG A 14 -14.42 -15.85 -16.68
CA ARG A 14 -13.81 -14.86 -17.56
C ARG A 14 -13.61 -15.41 -18.97
N THR A 15 -13.42 -14.51 -19.93
CA THR A 15 -12.87 -14.86 -21.23
C THR A 15 -11.39 -15.20 -21.09
N VAL A 16 -10.97 -16.33 -21.67
CA VAL A 16 -9.56 -16.73 -21.64
C VAL A 16 -8.80 -15.98 -22.71
N ILE A 17 -7.74 -15.31 -22.26
CA ILE A 17 -6.87 -14.48 -23.10
C ILE A 17 -5.44 -14.84 -22.71
N ASP A 18 -4.69 -15.45 -23.64
CA ASP A 18 -3.33 -15.93 -23.39
C ASP A 18 -2.38 -14.79 -22.96
N ASP A 19 -2.62 -13.56 -23.41
CA ASP A 19 -1.81 -12.38 -23.06
C ASP A 19 -1.75 -12.09 -21.55
N GLU A 20 -2.81 -12.45 -20.80
CA GLU A 20 -2.85 -12.30 -19.33
C GLU A 20 -1.92 -13.29 -18.61
N LEU A 21 -1.64 -14.44 -19.24
CA LEU A 21 -0.67 -15.41 -18.75
C LEU A 21 0.76 -15.03 -19.17
N ILE A 22 0.93 -14.43 -20.35
CA ILE A 22 2.23 -13.99 -20.86
C ILE A 22 2.75 -12.79 -20.06
N THR A 23 1.90 -11.78 -19.86
CA THR A 23 2.27 -10.53 -19.16
C THR A 23 2.06 -10.69 -17.66
N PRO A 24 3.12 -10.65 -16.81
CA PRO A 24 2.96 -10.81 -15.37
C PRO A 24 2.13 -9.67 -14.76
N THR A 25 0.98 -10.01 -14.16
CA THR A 25 0.13 -9.10 -13.41
C THR A 25 -0.21 -9.68 -12.04
N ASP A 26 -0.72 -8.86 -11.13
CA ASP A 26 -1.21 -9.31 -9.82
C ASP A 26 -2.44 -10.24 -9.93
N LYS A 27 -3.13 -10.23 -11.08
CA LYS A 27 -4.29 -11.09 -11.39
C LYS A 27 -3.91 -12.42 -12.04
N ARG A 28 -2.66 -12.59 -12.46
CA ARG A 28 -2.18 -13.75 -13.23
C ARG A 28 -2.46 -15.09 -12.54
N VAL A 29 -2.36 -15.14 -11.21
CA VAL A 29 -2.64 -16.37 -10.44
C VAL A 29 -4.11 -16.78 -10.57
N PHE A 30 -5.04 -15.83 -10.59
CA PHE A 30 -6.46 -16.15 -10.77
C PHE A 30 -6.78 -16.53 -12.22
N ALA A 31 -6.13 -15.87 -13.19
CA ALA A 31 -6.21 -16.26 -14.60
C ALA A 31 -5.78 -17.72 -14.81
N LEU A 32 -4.70 -18.13 -14.15
CA LEU A 32 -4.17 -19.49 -14.17
C LEU A 32 -5.15 -20.53 -13.61
N ALA A 33 -5.89 -20.19 -12.54
CA ALA A 33 -6.94 -21.07 -11.99
C ALA A 33 -8.05 -21.35 -13.02
N THR A 34 -8.56 -20.30 -13.68
CA THR A 34 -9.59 -20.45 -14.71
C THR A 34 -9.11 -21.26 -15.91
N ASP A 35 -7.88 -21.04 -16.36
CA ASP A 35 -7.36 -21.69 -17.58
C ASP A 35 -7.09 -23.18 -17.34
N LEU A 36 -6.62 -23.55 -16.15
CA LEU A 36 -6.56 -24.94 -15.70
C LEU A 36 -7.95 -25.59 -15.73
N ARG A 37 -8.99 -24.89 -15.24
CA ARG A 37 -10.37 -25.41 -15.26
C ARG A 37 -10.92 -25.58 -16.67
N GLN A 38 -10.47 -24.76 -17.62
CA GLN A 38 -10.82 -24.87 -19.04
C GLN A 38 -9.98 -25.91 -19.81
N GLY A 39 -9.11 -26.65 -19.13
CA GLY A 39 -8.37 -27.77 -19.70
C GLY A 39 -7.04 -27.39 -20.34
N TYR A 40 -6.44 -26.24 -19.99
CA TYR A 40 -5.08 -25.93 -20.42
C TYR A 40 -4.10 -26.95 -19.85
N THR A 41 -3.19 -27.44 -20.69
CA THR A 41 -2.14 -28.37 -20.27
C THR A 41 -1.05 -27.66 -19.48
N ILE A 42 -0.34 -28.40 -18.63
CA ILE A 42 0.82 -27.91 -17.88
C ILE A 42 1.89 -27.37 -18.84
N GLU A 43 2.07 -28.03 -19.99
CA GLU A 43 3.02 -27.62 -21.04
C GLU A 43 2.66 -26.25 -21.61
N ARG A 44 1.38 -26.05 -21.97
CA ARG A 44 0.92 -24.76 -22.50
C ARG A 44 1.05 -23.65 -21.47
N LEU A 45 0.67 -23.91 -20.22
CA LEU A 45 0.82 -22.94 -19.13
C LEU A 45 2.30 -22.63 -18.86
N PHE A 46 3.19 -23.60 -18.94
CA PHE A 46 4.63 -23.38 -18.84
C PHE A 46 5.13 -22.48 -19.97
N GLU A 47 4.70 -22.73 -21.21
CA GLU A 47 5.10 -21.94 -22.37
C GLU A 47 4.68 -20.47 -22.24
N LEU A 48 3.44 -20.24 -21.81
CA LEU A 48 2.90 -18.89 -21.62
C LEU A 48 3.50 -18.20 -20.39
N THR A 49 3.61 -18.91 -19.25
CA THR A 49 3.91 -18.26 -17.97
C THR A 49 5.37 -18.30 -17.54
N LYS A 50 6.12 -19.30 -18.02
CA LYS A 50 7.45 -19.71 -17.52
C LYS A 50 7.47 -20.15 -16.05
N ILE A 51 6.32 -20.36 -15.41
CA ILE A 51 6.24 -20.95 -14.06
C ILE A 51 6.65 -22.41 -14.15
N ASN A 52 7.53 -22.87 -13.26
CA ASN A 52 8.01 -24.25 -13.28
C ASN A 52 6.85 -25.26 -13.25
N ARG A 53 6.96 -26.31 -14.07
CA ARG A 53 5.95 -27.37 -14.21
C ARG A 53 5.53 -27.99 -12.87
N TRP A 54 6.46 -28.12 -11.93
CA TRP A 54 6.16 -28.66 -10.60
C TRP A 54 5.12 -27.81 -9.85
N PHE A 55 5.20 -26.47 -9.91
CA PHE A 55 4.17 -25.60 -9.30
C PHE A 55 2.86 -25.67 -10.06
N LEU A 56 2.91 -25.70 -11.40
CA LEU A 56 1.72 -25.83 -12.26
C LEU A 56 0.97 -27.14 -11.98
N ASP A 57 1.70 -28.23 -11.72
CA ASP A 57 1.13 -29.52 -11.30
C ASP A 57 0.39 -29.41 -9.96
N LYS A 58 0.94 -28.68 -8.98
CA LYS A 58 0.25 -28.41 -7.71
C LYS A 58 -1.00 -27.57 -7.88
N PHE A 59 -0.96 -26.53 -8.71
CA PHE A 59 -2.16 -25.75 -9.04
C PHE A 59 -3.21 -26.62 -9.76
N SER A 60 -2.78 -27.48 -10.68
CA SER A 60 -3.66 -28.42 -11.39
C SER A 60 -4.34 -29.38 -10.42
N SER A 61 -3.62 -29.93 -9.44
CA SER A 61 -4.19 -30.82 -8.42
C SER A 61 -5.33 -30.16 -7.63
N ILE A 62 -5.17 -28.89 -7.26
CA ILE A 62 -6.20 -28.11 -6.57
C ILE A 62 -7.46 -27.96 -7.46
N ILE A 63 -7.28 -27.62 -8.74
CA ILE A 63 -8.41 -27.44 -9.67
C ILE A 63 -9.10 -28.76 -9.99
N GLN A 64 -8.34 -29.84 -10.20
CA GLN A 64 -8.91 -31.18 -10.44
C GLN A 64 -9.71 -31.67 -9.24
N PHE A 65 -9.24 -31.38 -8.01
CA PHE A 65 -10.01 -31.69 -6.81
C PHE A 65 -11.38 -30.99 -6.82
N ILE A 66 -11.44 -29.70 -7.21
CA ILE A 66 -12.70 -28.94 -7.33
C ILE A 66 -13.61 -29.57 -8.39
N ILE A 67 -13.08 -29.90 -9.57
CA ILE A 67 -13.86 -30.45 -10.68
C ILE A 67 -14.48 -31.80 -10.31
N ASN A 68 -13.75 -32.63 -9.58
CA ASN A 68 -14.17 -33.99 -9.25
C ASN A 68 -15.09 -34.07 -8.02
N HIS A 69 -15.12 -33.04 -7.17
CA HIS A 69 -15.78 -33.10 -5.86
C HIS A 69 -16.67 -31.87 -5.54
N SER A 70 -17.31 -31.28 -6.55
CA SER A 70 -18.23 -30.14 -6.39
C SER A 70 -19.66 -30.51 -5.98
N ASP A 71 -19.88 -31.70 -5.46
CA ASP A 71 -21.21 -32.18 -5.09
C ASP A 71 -21.45 -32.04 -3.58
N ALA A 72 -22.71 -31.84 -3.19
CA ALA A 72 -23.09 -31.61 -1.80
C ALA A 72 -22.69 -32.76 -0.85
N SER A 73 -22.56 -33.99 -1.35
CA SER A 73 -22.15 -35.16 -0.56
C SER A 73 -20.69 -35.12 -0.09
N ALA A 74 -19.85 -34.25 -0.66
CA ALA A 74 -18.43 -34.17 -0.29
C ALA A 74 -18.23 -33.75 1.18
N ILE A 75 -19.19 -33.04 1.79
CA ILE A 75 -19.12 -32.65 3.20
C ILE A 75 -19.42 -33.81 4.16
N GLU A 76 -20.00 -34.92 3.68
CA GLU A 76 -20.35 -36.09 4.48
C GLU A 76 -19.25 -37.17 4.46
N ASP A 77 -18.25 -37.01 3.59
CA ASP A 77 -17.11 -37.92 3.51
C ASP A 77 -15.90 -37.35 4.26
N ARG A 78 -15.56 -37.99 5.38
CA ARG A 78 -14.39 -37.65 6.20
C ARG A 78 -13.08 -37.61 5.39
N SER A 79 -12.88 -38.56 4.48
CA SER A 79 -11.64 -38.69 3.72
C SER A 79 -11.47 -37.55 2.72
N LEU A 80 -12.52 -37.24 1.97
CA LEU A 80 -12.55 -36.11 1.04
C LEU A 80 -12.39 -34.77 1.78
N LEU A 81 -13.07 -34.62 2.93
CA LEU A 81 -12.97 -33.40 3.71
C LEU A 81 -11.54 -33.20 4.25
N LEU A 82 -10.89 -34.26 4.74
CA LEU A 82 -9.50 -34.21 5.18
C LEU A 82 -8.54 -33.90 4.02
N GLU A 83 -8.75 -34.50 2.86
CA GLU A 83 -7.97 -34.23 1.65
C GLU A 83 -8.10 -32.76 1.22
N ALA A 84 -9.32 -32.22 1.21
CA ALA A 84 -9.55 -30.79 0.95
C ALA A 84 -8.79 -29.90 1.93
N LYS A 85 -8.80 -30.23 3.24
CA LYS A 85 -8.04 -29.45 4.23
C LYS A 85 -6.52 -29.55 4.02
N ARG A 86 -6.01 -30.70 3.61
CA ARG A 86 -4.59 -30.90 3.26
C ARG A 86 -4.19 -30.12 2.01
N LEU A 87 -5.08 -30.04 1.01
CA LEU A 87 -4.89 -29.18 -0.17
C LEU A 87 -4.99 -27.68 0.14
N GLY A 88 -5.37 -27.29 1.36
CA GLY A 88 -5.39 -25.91 1.83
C GLY A 88 -6.74 -25.21 1.65
N PHE A 89 -7.82 -25.94 1.32
CA PHE A 89 -9.15 -25.34 1.20
C PHE A 89 -9.66 -24.81 2.55
N SER A 90 -10.14 -23.57 2.55
CA SER A 90 -10.90 -23.01 3.69
C SER A 90 -12.31 -23.60 3.77
N ASP A 91 -12.91 -23.57 4.96
CA ASP A 91 -14.29 -24.04 5.16
C ASP A 91 -15.27 -23.25 4.25
N LYS A 92 -14.99 -21.96 4.03
CA LYS A 92 -15.71 -21.09 3.09
C LYS A 92 -15.61 -21.55 1.63
N GLN A 93 -14.43 -21.96 1.16
CA GLN A 93 -14.27 -22.46 -0.21
C GLN A 93 -15.02 -23.79 -0.41
N ILE A 94 -14.91 -24.71 0.54
CA ILE A 94 -15.62 -25.99 0.49
C ILE A 94 -17.13 -25.75 0.45
N ALA A 95 -17.64 -24.84 1.29
CA ALA A 95 -19.04 -24.46 1.30
C ALA A 95 -19.53 -23.95 -0.06
N MET A 96 -18.73 -23.10 -0.71
CA MET A 96 -19.04 -22.56 -2.03
C MET A 96 -19.13 -23.66 -3.11
N TYR A 97 -18.21 -24.62 -3.11
CA TYR A 97 -18.21 -25.70 -4.12
C TYR A 97 -19.29 -26.76 -3.86
N CYS A 98 -19.64 -27.02 -2.59
CA CYS A 98 -20.63 -28.02 -2.21
C CYS A 98 -22.06 -27.46 -2.09
N SER A 99 -22.29 -26.18 -2.45
CA SER A 99 -23.57 -25.48 -2.26
C SER A 99 -24.10 -25.55 -0.81
N SER A 100 -23.21 -25.42 0.17
CA SER A 100 -23.49 -25.45 1.61
C SER A 100 -23.06 -24.12 2.27
N SER A 101 -23.15 -24.02 3.59
CA SER A 101 -22.70 -22.87 4.37
C SER A 101 -21.40 -23.15 5.13
N GLU A 102 -20.58 -22.11 5.36
CA GLU A 102 -19.33 -22.24 6.13
C GLU A 102 -19.54 -22.86 7.53
N PRO A 103 -20.60 -22.52 8.30
CA PRO A 103 -20.88 -23.17 9.58
C PRO A 103 -21.19 -24.66 9.47
N GLU A 104 -21.92 -25.10 8.44
CA GLU A 104 -22.24 -26.52 8.22
C GLU A 104 -20.99 -27.33 7.90
N VAL A 105 -20.13 -26.82 7.00
CA VAL A 105 -18.84 -27.45 6.68
C VAL A 105 -17.97 -27.54 7.93
N ARG A 106 -17.89 -26.46 8.72
CA ARG A 106 -17.17 -26.46 10.00
C ARG A 106 -17.75 -27.50 10.97
N GLY A 107 -19.07 -27.60 11.06
CA GLY A 107 -19.76 -28.57 11.91
C GLY A 107 -19.43 -30.02 11.53
N SER A 108 -19.50 -30.34 10.24
CA SER A 108 -19.10 -31.67 9.73
C SER A 108 -17.62 -31.96 9.99
N ARG A 109 -16.75 -31.00 9.67
CA ARG A 109 -15.30 -31.10 9.89
C ARG A 109 -14.97 -31.41 11.35
N GLU A 110 -15.60 -30.70 12.28
CA GLU A 110 -15.41 -30.92 13.71
C GLU A 110 -16.06 -32.22 14.20
N GLY A 111 -17.19 -32.62 13.63
CA GLY A 111 -17.82 -33.92 13.91
C GLY A 111 -16.96 -35.12 13.51
N PHE A 112 -16.14 -34.97 12.47
CA PHE A 112 -15.16 -35.98 12.06
C PHE A 112 -13.78 -35.88 12.74
N ASP A 113 -13.66 -34.98 13.73
CA ASP A 113 -12.41 -34.66 14.42
C ASP A 113 -11.27 -34.24 13.48
N ILE A 114 -11.61 -33.50 12.43
CA ILE A 114 -10.63 -32.93 11.50
C ILE A 114 -10.24 -31.54 12.02
N ARG A 115 -9.15 -31.47 12.78
CA ARG A 115 -8.58 -30.23 13.29
C ARG A 115 -7.12 -30.11 12.84
N PRO A 116 -6.62 -28.88 12.61
CA PRO A 116 -5.21 -28.71 12.33
C PRO A 116 -4.40 -28.94 13.61
N PHE A 117 -3.16 -29.39 13.44
CA PHE A 117 -2.21 -29.56 14.53
C PHE A 117 -1.16 -28.45 14.52
N VAL A 118 -0.62 -28.17 15.70
CA VAL A 118 0.40 -27.15 15.94
C VAL A 118 1.78 -27.75 15.76
N LYS A 119 2.57 -27.16 14.87
CA LYS A 119 3.96 -27.55 14.60
C LYS A 119 4.91 -26.40 14.87
N GLN A 120 6.12 -26.74 15.33
CA GLN A 120 7.16 -25.77 15.63
C GLN A 120 8.12 -25.64 14.44
N ILE A 121 8.56 -24.41 14.15
CA ILE A 121 9.59 -24.17 13.15
C ILE A 121 10.94 -24.31 13.82
N ASP A 122 11.73 -25.27 13.34
CA ASP A 122 13.10 -25.53 13.76
C ASP A 122 14.10 -25.13 12.67
N ALA A 123 15.31 -24.73 13.08
CA ALA A 123 16.40 -24.46 12.14
C ALA A 123 17.12 -25.75 11.69
N VAL A 124 16.87 -26.84 12.41
CA VAL A 124 17.42 -28.18 12.20
C VAL A 124 16.26 -29.17 12.33
N PRO A 125 15.96 -30.02 11.32
CA PRO A 125 14.73 -30.82 11.28
C PRO A 125 14.59 -31.80 12.46
N ALA A 126 13.98 -31.35 13.54
CA ALA A 126 13.77 -32.05 14.81
C ALA A 126 15.02 -32.70 15.46
N GLU A 127 16.24 -32.33 15.04
CA GLU A 127 17.47 -32.91 15.60
C GLU A 127 17.74 -32.44 17.04
N TRP A 128 17.39 -31.18 17.33
CA TRP A 128 17.62 -30.55 18.63
C TRP A 128 16.36 -29.87 19.15
N PRO A 129 16.10 -29.93 20.45
CA PRO A 129 14.94 -29.27 21.04
C PRO A 129 15.06 -27.75 20.86
N VAL A 130 14.03 -27.13 20.26
CA VAL A 130 13.99 -25.70 19.98
C VAL A 130 13.44 -24.94 21.19
N GLN A 131 14.15 -23.90 21.61
CA GLN A 131 13.80 -23.11 22.80
C GLN A 131 12.70 -22.05 22.57
N MET A 132 12.29 -21.80 21.31
CA MET A 132 11.39 -20.71 20.93
C MET A 132 10.10 -21.24 20.29
N ASN A 133 8.94 -20.77 20.76
CA ASN A 133 7.62 -21.17 20.24
C ASN A 133 7.25 -20.39 18.96
N TYR A 134 7.96 -20.63 17.86
CA TYR A 134 7.55 -20.16 16.53
C TYR A 134 6.71 -21.24 15.85
N LEU A 135 5.40 -21.01 15.73
CA LEU A 135 4.41 -22.06 15.48
C LEU A 135 3.62 -21.83 14.19
N TYR A 136 3.20 -22.93 13.55
CA TYR A 136 2.25 -22.92 12.44
C TYR A 136 1.23 -24.06 12.58
N LEU A 137 0.15 -23.99 11.81
CA LEU A 137 -0.93 -24.98 11.80
C LEU A 137 -0.88 -25.81 10.50
N THR A 138 -1.10 -27.11 10.59
CA THR A 138 -1.17 -28.00 9.41
C THR A 138 -2.11 -29.18 9.61
N TYR A 139 -2.69 -29.67 8.51
CA TYR A 139 -3.53 -30.88 8.45
C TYR A 139 -2.76 -32.13 7.98
N HIS A 140 -1.44 -32.02 7.76
CA HIS A 140 -0.60 -33.09 7.22
C HIS A 140 0.04 -33.99 8.28
N VAL A 141 -0.34 -33.83 9.54
CA VAL A 141 0.29 -34.48 10.69
C VAL A 141 -0.78 -34.91 11.67
N ASP A 142 -0.42 -35.76 12.64
CA ASP A 142 -1.37 -36.41 13.55
C ASP A 142 -1.14 -36.03 15.04
N ASN A 143 -0.21 -35.12 15.33
CA ASN A 143 0.12 -34.68 16.69
C ASN A 143 0.61 -33.23 16.77
N ASN A 144 0.51 -32.62 17.94
CA ASN A 144 1.07 -31.29 18.24
C ASN A 144 2.52 -31.42 18.76
N ASP A 145 3.40 -30.51 18.35
CA ASP A 145 4.78 -30.44 18.89
C ASP A 145 4.84 -29.75 20.25
N VAL A 146 3.85 -28.89 20.54
CA VAL A 146 3.77 -28.12 21.78
C VAL A 146 2.50 -28.49 22.56
N GLN A 147 2.63 -28.51 23.87
CA GLN A 147 1.50 -28.61 24.77
C GLN A 147 1.01 -27.19 25.13
N PRO A 148 -0.30 -26.97 25.28
CA PRO A 148 -0.82 -25.70 25.80
C PRO A 148 -0.16 -25.39 27.15
N ILE A 149 0.31 -24.14 27.30
CA ILE A 149 0.92 -23.71 28.56
C ILE A 149 -0.18 -23.61 29.61
N THR A 150 -0.07 -24.39 30.68
CA THR A 150 -0.93 -24.25 31.87
C THR A 150 -0.38 -23.10 32.71
N ILE A 151 -0.87 -21.90 32.47
CA ILE A 151 -0.59 -20.71 33.29
C ILE A 151 -1.81 -20.37 34.14
N GLU A 152 -1.57 -19.93 35.38
CA GLU A 152 -2.63 -19.42 36.27
C GLU A 152 -3.29 -18.14 35.71
N ALA A 153 -2.53 -17.37 34.92
CA ALA A 153 -2.99 -16.15 34.27
C ALA A 153 -3.78 -16.47 32.99
N THR A 154 -4.80 -15.67 32.71
CA THR A 154 -5.56 -15.76 31.46
C THR A 154 -4.67 -15.40 30.26
N PRO A 155 -4.51 -16.29 29.25
CA PRO A 155 -3.72 -15.98 28.07
C PRO A 155 -4.35 -14.84 27.28
N ILE A 156 -3.53 -13.91 26.81
CA ILE A 156 -3.94 -12.77 25.98
C ILE A 156 -3.60 -13.08 24.52
N PHE A 157 -4.59 -12.99 23.64
CA PHE A 157 -4.39 -13.13 22.20
C PHE A 157 -4.36 -11.74 21.55
N VAL A 158 -3.29 -11.45 20.80
CA VAL A 158 -3.13 -10.18 20.08
C VAL A 158 -3.23 -10.44 18.58
N PHE A 159 -4.16 -9.78 17.91
CA PHE A 159 -4.32 -9.89 16.46
C PHE A 159 -3.36 -8.93 15.73
N GLY A 160 -2.52 -9.48 14.86
CA GLY A 160 -1.70 -8.70 13.93
C GLY A 160 -2.51 -8.17 12.74
N SER A 161 -1.92 -7.23 11.99
CA SER A 161 -2.58 -6.59 10.82
C SER A 161 -2.41 -7.35 9.48
N ALA A 162 -1.69 -8.48 9.50
CA ALA A 162 -1.38 -9.36 8.37
C ALA A 162 -0.55 -8.73 7.23
N PHE A 163 -1.18 -7.95 6.34
CA PHE A 163 -0.52 -7.35 5.18
C PHE A 163 -0.67 -5.84 5.20
N TYR A 164 0.40 -5.14 4.85
CA TYR A 164 0.37 -3.69 4.74
C TYR A 164 -0.37 -3.30 3.46
N ARG A 165 -1.56 -2.74 3.63
CA ARG A 165 -2.27 -2.10 2.52
C ARG A 165 -2.33 -0.61 2.75
N ILE A 166 -1.98 0.13 1.71
CA ILE A 166 -1.95 1.59 1.73
C ILE A 166 -3.34 2.13 2.13
N ASP A 167 -4.44 1.55 1.65
CA ASP A 167 -5.81 1.94 2.00
C ASP A 167 -6.16 1.78 3.50
N LYS A 168 -5.41 0.95 4.24
CA LYS A 168 -5.60 0.77 5.69
C LYS A 168 -4.68 1.63 6.54
N MET A 169 -3.76 2.41 5.95
CA MET A 169 -2.82 3.27 6.70
C MET A 169 -3.53 4.24 7.67
N SER A 170 -4.72 4.74 7.32
CA SER A 170 -5.46 5.66 8.19
C SER A 170 -6.09 4.97 9.41
N LEU A 171 -6.26 3.65 9.37
CA LEU A 171 -7.06 2.88 10.36
C LEU A 171 -6.20 2.17 11.43
N ILE A 172 -4.87 2.17 11.28
CA ILE A 172 -3.97 1.37 12.11
C ILE A 172 -2.99 2.30 12.87
N GLY A 173 -2.42 1.81 13.98
CA GLY A 173 -1.54 2.54 14.91
C GLY A 173 -0.29 3.18 14.28
N GLU A 174 0.39 4.03 15.04
CA GLU A 174 1.47 4.90 14.54
C GLU A 174 2.65 4.14 13.93
N ASP A 175 3.12 3.06 14.57
CA ASP A 175 4.22 2.22 14.05
C ASP A 175 3.91 1.65 12.66
N PHE A 176 2.65 1.29 12.42
CA PHE A 176 2.20 0.78 11.12
C PHE A 176 2.28 1.85 10.03
N ARG A 177 1.96 3.09 10.38
CA ARG A 177 2.06 4.21 9.43
C ARG A 177 3.51 4.46 9.04
N LEU A 178 4.43 4.40 10.00
CA LEU A 178 5.87 4.55 9.75
C LEU A 178 6.41 3.46 8.82
N ILE A 179 6.17 2.19 9.15
CA ILE A 179 6.64 1.05 8.33
C ILE A 179 6.07 1.14 6.92
N THR A 180 4.74 1.35 6.80
CA THR A 180 4.10 1.35 5.49
C THR A 180 4.56 2.54 4.63
N ILE A 181 4.78 3.74 5.21
CA ILE A 181 5.36 4.85 4.44
C ILE A 181 6.78 4.52 3.98
N SER A 182 7.60 3.94 4.86
CA SER A 182 8.97 3.56 4.53
C SER A 182 9.03 2.55 3.38
N ASP A 183 8.14 1.55 3.39
CA ASP A 183 8.03 0.56 2.30
C ASP A 183 7.59 1.22 0.99
N VAL A 184 6.56 2.07 1.03
CA VAL A 184 6.11 2.85 -0.15
C VAL A 184 7.27 3.70 -0.70
N MET A 185 8.04 4.35 0.17
CA MET A 185 9.21 5.13 -0.24
C MET A 185 10.28 4.24 -0.91
N SER A 186 10.53 3.05 -0.37
CA SER A 186 11.47 2.08 -0.96
C SER A 186 11.03 1.66 -2.36
N ASP A 187 9.73 1.38 -2.54
CA ASP A 187 9.17 0.99 -3.84
C ASP A 187 9.21 2.14 -4.86
N LEU A 188 8.91 3.37 -4.45
CA LEU A 188 8.98 4.56 -5.30
C LEU A 188 10.39 4.84 -5.83
N GLN A 189 11.44 4.45 -5.09
CA GLN A 189 12.82 4.60 -5.52
C GLN A 189 13.23 3.59 -6.60
N ARG A 190 12.48 2.50 -6.79
CA ARG A 190 12.78 1.48 -7.82
C ARG A 190 12.44 2.02 -9.20
N GLN A 191 13.35 1.88 -10.16
CA GLN A 191 13.13 2.37 -11.53
C GLN A 191 11.94 1.67 -12.22
N SER A 192 11.79 0.36 -12.01
CA SER A 192 10.74 -0.48 -12.59
C SER A 192 9.35 -0.27 -11.98
N PHE A 193 9.23 0.44 -10.86
CA PHE A 193 7.96 0.67 -10.21
C PHE A 193 7.14 1.71 -10.97
N ILE A 194 5.98 1.28 -11.47
CA ILE A 194 5.01 2.09 -12.23
C ILE A 194 3.68 2.02 -11.49
N LEU A 195 3.09 3.20 -11.23
CA LEU A 195 1.79 3.33 -10.59
C LEU A 195 0.70 3.52 -11.65
N ASP A 196 -0.36 2.72 -11.59
CA ASP A 196 -1.59 2.98 -12.35
C ASP A 196 -2.35 4.21 -11.79
N ASN A 197 -3.33 4.72 -12.53
CA ASN A 197 -4.01 5.97 -12.17
C ASN A 197 -4.75 5.89 -10.83
N ASP A 198 -5.34 4.74 -10.50
CA ASP A 198 -6.15 4.60 -9.29
C ASP A 198 -5.26 4.47 -8.07
N THR A 199 -4.16 3.71 -8.17
CA THR A 199 -3.16 3.65 -7.10
C THR A 199 -2.47 4.99 -6.88
N GLN A 200 -2.17 5.77 -7.94
CA GLN A 200 -1.65 7.13 -7.79
C GLN A 200 -2.59 7.99 -6.93
N ARG A 201 -3.89 8.02 -7.26
CA ARG A 201 -4.89 8.82 -6.52
C ARG A 201 -4.98 8.39 -5.06
N GLN A 202 -5.03 7.08 -4.81
CA GLN A 202 -5.11 6.55 -3.45
C GLN A 202 -3.88 6.93 -2.62
N ILE A 203 -2.68 6.67 -3.14
CA ILE A 203 -1.43 6.97 -2.44
C ILE A 203 -1.33 8.47 -2.13
N VAL A 204 -1.62 9.32 -3.10
CA VAL A 204 -1.59 10.79 -2.92
C VAL A 204 -2.55 11.23 -1.81
N GLN A 205 -3.80 10.76 -1.83
CA GLN A 205 -4.78 11.11 -0.80
C GLN A 205 -4.33 10.66 0.60
N ILE A 206 -3.73 9.47 0.69
CA ILE A 206 -3.31 8.90 1.98
C ILE A 206 -2.09 9.64 2.51
N VAL A 207 -1.08 9.89 1.69
CA VAL A 207 0.11 10.64 2.10
C VAL A 207 -0.25 12.07 2.53
N LEU A 208 -1.17 12.73 1.83
CA LEU A 208 -1.68 14.05 2.24
C LEU A 208 -2.40 14.01 3.59
N LYS A 209 -3.21 12.98 3.87
CA LYS A 209 -3.84 12.80 5.19
C LYS A 209 -2.81 12.60 6.31
N LEU A 210 -1.69 11.93 6.03
CA LEU A 210 -0.63 11.68 7.00
C LEU A 210 0.13 12.95 7.41
N LEU A 211 0.02 14.06 6.66
CA LEU A 211 0.57 15.36 7.08
C LEU A 211 -0.12 15.91 8.33
N ASN A 212 -1.38 15.53 8.58
CA ASN A 212 -2.14 15.91 9.77
C ASN A 212 -2.10 14.84 10.87
N ASN A 213 -1.06 13.99 10.90
CA ASN A 213 -0.91 13.00 11.94
C ASN A 213 -0.55 13.63 13.29
N THR A 214 -0.81 12.95 14.40
CA THR A 214 -0.34 13.37 15.73
C THR A 214 1.17 13.22 15.89
N ASN A 215 1.75 12.22 15.22
CA ASN A 215 3.16 11.88 15.32
C ASN A 215 4.02 12.65 14.31
N GLU A 216 5.00 13.41 14.80
CA GLU A 216 5.89 14.23 13.98
C GLU A 216 6.79 13.41 13.04
N GLU A 217 7.19 12.20 13.44
CA GLU A 217 8.01 11.34 12.59
C GLU A 217 7.23 10.85 11.37
N VAL A 218 5.95 10.50 11.56
CA VAL A 218 5.02 10.15 10.48
C VAL A 218 4.83 11.34 9.52
N GLN A 219 4.66 12.55 10.05
CA GLN A 219 4.55 13.77 9.25
C GLN A 219 5.81 14.00 8.40
N ASN A 220 7.00 13.86 8.99
CA ASN A 220 8.27 14.04 8.31
C ASN A 220 8.52 12.97 7.22
N GLN A 221 8.14 11.72 7.50
CA GLN A 221 8.17 10.63 6.52
C GLN A 221 7.20 10.89 5.36
N ALA A 222 5.99 11.38 5.64
CA ALA A 222 5.02 11.75 4.61
C ALA A 222 5.55 12.87 3.68
N VAL A 223 6.20 13.90 4.24
CA VAL A 223 6.86 14.96 3.45
C VAL A 223 7.94 14.39 2.52
N LYS A 224 8.78 13.47 3.01
CA LYS A 224 9.79 12.78 2.18
C LYS A 224 9.14 11.88 1.12
N CYS A 225 8.01 11.24 1.42
CA CYS A 225 7.28 10.43 0.45
C CYS A 225 6.72 11.30 -0.69
N LEU A 226 6.18 12.48 -0.40
CA LEU A 226 5.70 13.42 -1.42
C LEU A 226 6.80 13.82 -2.41
N SER A 227 8.02 14.06 -1.94
CA SER A 227 9.14 14.43 -2.83
C SER A 227 9.48 13.31 -3.82
N LEU A 228 9.37 12.04 -3.40
CA LEU A 228 9.56 10.88 -4.27
C LEU A 228 8.39 10.65 -5.23
N LEU A 229 7.16 10.84 -4.76
CA LEU A 229 5.94 10.63 -5.56
C LEU A 229 5.90 11.51 -6.80
N VAL A 230 6.35 12.76 -6.70
CA VAL A 230 6.37 13.73 -7.80
C VAL A 230 7.09 13.21 -9.06
N TYR A 231 8.02 12.27 -8.91
CA TYR A 231 8.73 11.64 -10.03
C TYR A 231 7.98 10.49 -10.69
N LYS A 232 7.00 9.89 -10.00
CA LYS A 232 6.30 8.67 -10.42
C LYS A 232 4.84 8.88 -10.81
N ILE A 233 4.28 10.05 -10.50
CA ILE A 233 2.86 10.37 -10.74
C ILE A 233 2.66 11.36 -11.90
N LYS A 234 1.42 11.39 -12.41
CA LYS A 234 0.99 12.31 -13.47
C LYS A 234 0.83 13.75 -12.98
N GLU A 235 0.87 14.69 -13.92
CA GLU A 235 0.78 16.13 -13.64
C GLU A 235 -0.49 16.51 -12.85
N ASP A 236 -1.64 15.94 -13.21
CA ASP A 236 -2.91 16.19 -12.52
C ASP A 236 -2.81 15.88 -11.02
N GLN A 237 -2.11 14.81 -10.65
CA GLN A 237 -1.92 14.43 -9.25
C GLN A 237 -0.92 15.36 -8.53
N ILE A 238 0.12 15.82 -9.23
CA ILE A 238 1.04 16.84 -8.69
C ILE A 238 0.26 18.13 -8.38
N ARG A 239 -0.65 18.56 -9.27
CA ARG A 239 -1.49 19.73 -9.04
C ARG A 239 -2.37 19.59 -7.80
N ILE A 240 -2.97 18.42 -7.60
CA ILE A 240 -3.77 18.13 -6.39
C ILE A 240 -2.92 18.23 -5.11
N ILE A 241 -1.71 17.67 -5.13
CA ILE A 241 -0.75 17.79 -4.00
C ILE A 241 -0.48 19.26 -3.72
N CYS A 242 -0.09 20.02 -4.75
CA CYS A 242 0.26 21.43 -4.60
C CYS A 242 -0.91 22.27 -4.12
N GLN A 243 -2.12 22.08 -4.67
CA GLN A 243 -3.33 22.79 -4.23
C GLN A 243 -3.68 22.49 -2.78
N THR A 244 -3.60 21.22 -2.36
CA THR A 244 -3.91 20.81 -0.99
C THR A 244 -2.90 21.40 0.02
N LEU A 245 -1.60 21.33 -0.31
CA LEU A 245 -0.55 21.93 0.52
C LEU A 245 -0.74 23.44 0.62
N CYS A 246 -0.99 24.10 -0.52
CA CYS A 246 -1.26 25.53 -0.59
C CYS A 246 -2.48 25.93 0.25
N SER A 247 -3.60 25.20 0.17
CA SER A 247 -4.77 25.47 1.02
C SER A 247 -4.48 25.29 2.51
N ASN A 248 -3.63 24.32 2.86
CA ASN A 248 -3.23 24.11 4.25
C ASN A 248 -2.32 25.22 4.79
N CYS A 249 -1.60 25.92 3.89
CA CYS A 249 -0.75 27.05 4.26
C CYS A 249 -1.55 28.32 4.56
N THR A 250 -2.69 28.51 3.89
CA THR A 250 -3.43 29.79 3.85
C THR A 250 -4.66 29.84 4.74
N ASN A 251 -5.24 28.71 5.12
CA ASN A 251 -6.41 28.69 6.00
C ASN A 251 -6.01 28.92 7.47
N VAL A 252 -5.62 30.15 7.80
CA VAL A 252 -5.10 30.56 9.13
C VAL A 252 -6.12 30.38 10.26
N SER A 253 -7.41 30.51 9.96
CA SER A 253 -8.49 30.45 10.96
C SER A 253 -8.92 29.03 11.36
N THR A 254 -8.57 28.01 10.56
CA THR A 254 -9.18 26.67 10.68
C THR A 254 -8.17 25.54 10.87
N ILE A 255 -6.87 25.78 10.62
CA ILE A 255 -5.85 24.74 10.60
C ILE A 255 -4.81 24.95 11.72
N THR A 256 -4.30 23.87 12.30
CA THR A 256 -3.28 23.92 13.36
C THR A 256 -1.96 24.50 12.83
N LYS A 257 -1.27 25.28 13.67
CA LYS A 257 0.07 25.83 13.35
C LYS A 257 1.06 24.72 12.91
N GLN A 258 0.92 23.53 13.47
CA GLN A 258 1.72 22.35 13.11
C GLN A 258 1.43 21.86 11.68
N LEU A 259 0.17 21.71 11.28
CA LEU A 259 -0.17 21.28 9.92
C LEU A 259 0.28 22.31 8.87
N ARG A 260 0.19 23.62 9.18
CA ARG A 260 0.73 24.69 8.35
C ARG A 260 2.25 24.55 8.18
N TYR A 261 2.98 24.31 9.27
CA TYR A 261 4.43 24.09 9.26
C TYR A 261 4.82 22.89 8.38
N ILE A 262 4.17 21.74 8.58
CA ILE A 262 4.45 20.52 7.81
C ILE A 262 4.06 20.67 6.35
N SER A 263 2.95 21.34 6.04
CA SER A 263 2.54 21.60 4.66
C SER A 263 3.53 22.53 3.95
N ASN A 264 4.08 23.52 4.68
CA ASN A 264 5.14 24.39 4.19
C ASN A 264 6.43 23.60 3.85
N LEU A 265 6.84 22.65 4.71
CA LEU A 265 7.96 21.74 4.43
C LEU A 265 7.68 20.83 3.22
N GLY A 266 6.47 20.27 3.15
CA GLY A 266 5.99 19.45 2.02
C GLY A 266 6.08 20.18 0.70
N LEU A 267 5.59 21.42 0.66
CA LEU A 267 5.60 22.22 -0.55
C LEU A 267 7.03 22.52 -1.01
N LYS A 268 7.92 22.91 -0.09
CA LYS A 268 9.34 23.12 -0.40
C LYS A 268 9.97 21.87 -1.01
N ALA A 269 9.73 20.70 -0.43
CA ALA A 269 10.29 19.43 -0.92
C ALA A 269 9.75 19.04 -2.31
N VAL A 270 8.45 19.25 -2.57
CA VAL A 270 7.81 19.03 -3.87
C VAL A 270 8.39 19.98 -4.91
N MET A 271 8.50 21.27 -4.60
CA MET A 271 9.09 22.26 -5.51
C MET A 271 10.54 21.95 -5.84
N GLU A 272 11.35 21.54 -4.85
CA GLU A 272 12.74 21.13 -5.08
C GLU A 272 12.82 19.94 -6.04
N SER A 273 11.92 18.97 -5.88
CA SER A 273 11.87 17.76 -6.71
C SER A 273 11.46 18.06 -8.15
N LEU A 274 10.60 19.05 -8.36
CA LEU A 274 10.24 19.54 -9.71
C LEU A 274 11.40 20.24 -10.41
N ILE A 275 12.31 20.87 -9.67
CA ILE A 275 13.42 21.68 -10.22
C ILE A 275 14.63 20.82 -10.63
N ILE A 276 14.92 19.74 -9.91
CA ILE A 276 16.16 18.94 -10.08
C ILE A 276 16.21 18.19 -11.43
N ASN A 277 15.07 17.93 -12.08
CA ASN A 277 15.04 17.29 -13.41
C ASN A 277 15.28 18.30 -14.54
N GLY A 278 16.57 18.57 -14.79
CA GLY A 278 17.08 19.42 -15.88
C GLY A 278 16.75 18.99 -17.32
N ASN A 279 16.05 17.87 -17.53
CA ASN A 279 15.69 17.38 -18.87
C ASN A 279 14.23 17.67 -19.27
N GLY A 280 13.48 18.41 -18.46
CA GLY A 280 12.07 18.76 -18.73
C GLY A 280 11.61 20.05 -18.07
N LEU A 281 12.53 20.99 -17.83
CA LEU A 281 12.26 22.25 -17.11
C LEU A 281 11.11 23.06 -17.73
N ASP A 282 10.87 22.92 -19.03
CA ASP A 282 9.80 23.63 -19.74
C ASP A 282 8.42 23.01 -19.54
N ASN A 283 8.32 21.68 -19.37
CA ASN A 283 7.02 20.99 -19.37
C ASN A 283 6.24 21.15 -18.07
N LYS A 284 6.89 21.40 -16.92
CA LYS A 284 6.21 21.58 -15.62
C LYS A 284 6.36 22.99 -15.02
N ALA A 285 6.96 23.92 -15.76
CA ALA A 285 7.15 25.31 -15.32
C ALA A 285 5.82 25.98 -14.93
N HIS A 286 4.74 25.66 -15.63
CA HIS A 286 3.42 26.23 -15.38
C HIS A 286 2.87 25.87 -13.97
N ILE A 287 3.14 24.67 -13.44
CA ILE A 287 2.74 24.28 -12.06
C ILE A 287 3.46 25.17 -11.05
N LEU A 288 4.75 25.40 -11.27
CA LEU A 288 5.55 26.27 -10.42
C LEU A 288 5.01 27.71 -10.45
N LYS A 289 4.60 28.22 -11.63
CA LYS A 289 3.95 29.53 -11.76
C LYS A 289 2.60 29.60 -11.05
N GLU A 290 1.81 28.54 -11.06
CA GLU A 290 0.53 28.47 -10.33
C GLU A 290 0.74 28.54 -8.81
N ILE A 291 1.68 27.76 -8.28
CA ILE A 291 2.05 27.82 -6.85
C ILE A 291 2.52 29.23 -6.49
N MET A 292 3.39 29.83 -7.31
CA MET A 292 3.89 31.19 -7.11
C MET A 292 2.77 32.23 -7.06
N ASN A 293 1.82 32.16 -7.99
CA ASN A 293 0.66 33.06 -8.02
C ASN A 293 -0.22 32.89 -6.77
N TYR A 294 -0.41 31.65 -6.32
CA TYR A 294 -1.17 31.35 -5.11
C TYR A 294 -0.57 32.05 -3.88
N PHE A 295 0.75 31.90 -3.65
CA PHE A 295 1.43 32.58 -2.54
C PHE A 295 1.42 34.11 -2.66
N ILE A 296 1.69 34.66 -3.84
CA ILE A 296 1.75 36.11 -4.03
C ILE A 296 0.39 36.77 -3.78
N ASN A 297 -0.70 36.10 -4.16
CA ASN A 297 -2.05 36.61 -3.92
C ASN A 297 -2.43 36.52 -2.44
N ASP A 298 -2.00 35.48 -1.74
CA ASP A 298 -2.31 35.27 -0.33
C ASP A 298 -1.56 36.24 0.59
N ILE A 299 -0.27 36.47 0.32
CA ILE A 299 0.57 37.43 1.05
C ILE A 299 0.04 38.87 0.95
N ARG A 300 -0.77 39.19 -0.06
CA ARG A 300 -1.42 40.49 -0.17
C ARG A 300 -2.61 40.65 0.77
N ASN A 301 -3.19 39.56 1.26
CA ASN A 301 -4.48 39.54 1.93
C ASN A 301 -4.38 39.35 3.46
N GLU A 302 -3.30 38.78 4.00
CA GLU A 302 -3.19 38.50 5.44
C GLU A 302 -1.86 38.96 6.07
N GLU A 303 -1.88 39.25 7.39
CA GLU A 303 -0.66 39.44 8.19
C GLU A 303 0.09 38.10 8.28
N LEU A 304 1.23 38.00 7.57
CA LEU A 304 2.14 36.86 7.64
C LEU A 304 2.66 36.68 9.09
N GLU A 305 2.04 35.77 9.83
CA GLU A 305 2.33 35.57 11.25
C GLU A 305 3.59 34.74 11.56
N THR A 306 4.16 33.97 10.63
CA THR A 306 5.17 32.94 10.99
C THR A 306 6.47 32.96 10.16
N THR A 307 7.58 32.63 10.83
CA THR A 307 8.93 32.45 10.28
C THR A 307 9.01 31.45 9.12
N THR A 308 8.02 30.56 9.01
CA THR A 308 7.99 29.48 8.01
C THR A 308 7.58 29.97 6.62
N ASP A 309 6.66 30.91 6.53
CA ASP A 309 6.24 31.46 5.24
C ASP A 309 7.38 32.28 4.62
N LEU A 310 8.15 32.97 5.47
CA LEU A 310 9.40 33.63 5.07
C LEU A 310 10.42 32.65 4.48
N ASN A 311 10.57 31.46 5.07
CA ASN A 311 11.52 30.45 4.59
C ASN A 311 11.15 29.94 3.19
N ILE A 312 9.85 29.80 2.89
CA ILE A 312 9.40 29.46 1.53
C ILE A 312 9.67 30.61 0.59
N ILE A 313 9.30 31.84 0.93
CA ILE A 313 9.54 33.01 0.08
C ILE A 313 11.04 33.17 -0.22
N ILE A 314 11.90 33.02 0.78
CA ILE A 314 13.36 33.03 0.63
C ILE A 314 13.83 31.87 -0.26
N PHE A 315 13.30 30.67 -0.06
CA PHE A 315 13.62 29.52 -0.90
C PHE A 315 13.23 29.78 -2.37
N MET A 316 12.01 30.27 -2.61
CA MET A 316 11.51 30.60 -3.94
C MET A 316 12.41 31.67 -4.58
N LEU A 317 12.72 32.75 -3.87
CA LEU A 317 13.66 33.78 -4.32
C LEU A 317 15.05 33.25 -4.64
N THR A 318 15.63 32.43 -3.77
CA THR A 318 16.95 31.83 -3.99
C THR A 318 16.95 31.00 -5.27
N LYS A 319 15.87 30.24 -5.53
CA LYS A 319 15.72 29.46 -6.75
C LYS A 319 15.39 30.35 -7.96
N THR A 320 14.67 31.45 -7.81
CA THR A 320 14.46 32.45 -8.89
C THR A 320 15.78 33.03 -9.38
N ILE A 321 16.72 33.28 -8.45
CA ILE A 321 18.04 33.85 -8.73
C ILE A 321 18.93 32.82 -9.44
N LYS A 322 18.86 31.54 -9.03
CA LYS A 322 19.62 30.45 -9.65
C LYS A 322 19.06 30.02 -11.01
N ASN A 323 17.74 30.04 -11.19
CA ASN A 323 17.03 29.58 -12.40
C ASN A 323 16.32 30.75 -13.09
N LYS A 324 17.11 31.60 -13.76
CA LYS A 324 16.69 32.90 -14.31
C LYS A 324 15.47 32.89 -15.25
N ASN A 325 15.14 31.76 -15.89
CA ASN A 325 14.11 31.72 -16.94
C ASN A 325 12.67 31.57 -16.43
N ILE A 326 12.42 30.83 -15.34
CA ILE A 326 11.03 30.46 -14.95
C ILE A 326 10.39 31.49 -14.03
N TYR A 327 11.18 32.18 -13.21
CA TYR A 327 10.65 32.95 -12.08
C TYR A 327 10.95 34.45 -12.10
N TRP A 328 11.62 34.94 -13.15
CA TRP A 328 12.00 36.35 -13.25
C TRP A 328 10.80 37.30 -13.17
N GLU A 329 9.68 36.92 -13.77
CA GLU A 329 8.41 37.65 -13.73
C GLU A 329 7.82 37.81 -12.32
N PHE A 330 8.20 36.95 -11.36
CA PHE A 330 7.80 37.05 -9.95
C PHE A 330 8.80 37.80 -9.08
N HIS A 331 10.01 38.10 -9.59
CA HIS A 331 11.10 38.66 -8.81
C HIS A 331 10.73 40.01 -8.15
N GLN A 332 10.12 40.93 -8.91
CA GLN A 332 9.70 42.22 -8.38
C GLN A 332 8.61 42.08 -7.30
N LYS A 333 7.59 41.23 -7.54
CA LYS A 333 6.51 41.00 -6.58
C LYS A 333 7.03 40.38 -5.27
N LEU A 334 7.92 39.39 -5.38
CA LEU A 334 8.56 38.77 -4.22
C LEU A 334 9.47 39.74 -3.45
N LYS A 335 10.20 40.60 -4.16
CA LYS A 335 11.03 41.64 -3.55
C LYS A 335 10.19 42.64 -2.75
N GLU A 336 9.07 43.12 -3.32
CA GLU A 336 8.13 44.02 -2.62
C GLU A 336 7.56 43.38 -1.35
N ILE A 337 7.20 42.09 -1.43
CA ILE A 337 6.72 41.31 -0.30
C ILE A 337 7.77 41.22 0.81
N ILE A 338 9.01 40.82 0.47
CA ILE A 338 10.09 40.74 1.46
C ILE A 338 10.37 42.10 2.10
N LEU A 339 10.39 43.17 1.30
CA LEU A 339 10.63 44.51 1.82
C LEU A 339 9.54 44.88 2.84
N LYS A 340 8.26 44.67 2.52
CA LYS A 340 7.16 44.89 3.46
C LYS A 340 7.36 44.11 4.77
N LEU A 341 7.80 42.86 4.71
CA LEU A 341 8.05 42.01 5.88
C LEU A 341 9.24 42.45 6.72
N LEU A 342 10.34 42.87 6.09
CA LEU A 342 11.49 43.41 6.79
C LEU A 342 11.16 44.73 7.50
N TYR A 343 10.27 45.54 6.91
CA TYR A 343 9.81 46.78 7.51
C TYR A 343 8.76 46.57 8.63
N SER A 344 7.90 45.55 8.55
CA SER A 344 6.93 45.25 9.61
C SER A 344 7.60 44.70 10.88
N ASN A 345 8.60 43.81 10.75
CA ASN A 345 9.34 43.29 11.89
C ASN A 345 10.16 44.36 12.64
N LYS A 346 10.55 45.45 11.99
CA LYS A 346 11.22 46.60 12.62
C LYS A 346 10.33 47.41 13.57
N LYS A 347 9.00 47.26 13.50
CA LYS A 347 8.06 47.94 14.42
C LYS A 347 7.79 47.15 15.71
N ASN A 348 8.19 45.88 15.76
CA ASN A 348 7.93 44.96 16.89
C ASN A 348 9.18 44.64 17.73
N THR A 349 10.28 45.38 17.55
CA THR A 349 11.51 45.27 18.35
C THR A 349 11.79 46.55 19.11
#